data_AF-A0A379GIL4-F1
#
_entry.id   AF-A0A379GIL4-F1
#
_cell.length_a   1.000
_cell.length_b   1.000
_cell.length_c   1.000
_cell.angle_alpha   90.00
_cell.angle_beta   90.00
_cell.angle_gamma   90.00
#
_symmetry.space_group_name_H-M   'P 1'
#
loop_
_entity.id
_entity.type
_entity.pdbx_description
1 polymer ?
#
loop_
_entity_poly.entity_id
_entity_poly.type
_entity_poly.pdbx_seq_one_letter_code
_entity_poly.pdbx_strand_id
1 'polypeptide(L)'
;MANHKETCLSAAERVFDTRTVDTLTCYHREMVKMLMDSESFYSSPNNSQINTNERLENKIKSNTIENKAVKGSYGDILNNLNQQLMNNKPEIEPYFSHYNSPVMRLAKLGYLSALAYNADNVFNKHSPIQKQQEQKITHDLCKLIGFEPDKAFGHITTSHVFACYEILWALRNLKTLPMAIARHPKSRDLVADKKAFELFNMSITDILSISEQLYERDIF
;
A
#
# COMPACT_ATOMS: atom_id res chain seq x y z
N MET A 1 -40.55 -24.48 -13.69
CA MET A 1 -39.66 -25.66 -13.80
C MET A 1 -38.39 -25.22 -14.52
N ALA A 2 -37.36 -24.86 -13.76
CA ALA A 2 -36.01 -24.64 -14.28
C ALA A 2 -35.07 -25.41 -13.35
N ASN A 3 -34.35 -26.37 -13.92
CA ASN A 3 -33.49 -27.33 -13.23
C ASN A 3 -32.32 -26.62 -12.52
N HIS A 4 -32.35 -26.58 -11.18
CA HIS A 4 -31.14 -26.47 -10.38
C HIS A 4 -30.35 -27.77 -10.51
N LYS A 5 -29.38 -27.82 -11.43
CA LYS A 5 -28.28 -28.78 -11.30
C LYS A 5 -27.35 -28.25 -10.22
N GLU A 6 -27.60 -28.63 -8.98
CA GLU A 6 -26.59 -28.62 -7.94
C GLU A 6 -25.43 -29.51 -8.41
N THR A 7 -24.31 -28.90 -8.77
CA THR A 7 -23.04 -29.62 -8.89
C THR A 7 -22.64 -30.04 -7.48
N CYS A 8 -23.15 -31.21 -7.06
CA CYS A 8 -22.74 -31.88 -5.84
C CYS A 8 -21.27 -32.26 -5.96
N LEU A 9 -20.38 -31.45 -5.37
CA LEU A 9 -19.00 -31.85 -5.08
C LEU A 9 -19.02 -33.20 -4.36
N SER A 10 -18.13 -34.11 -4.75
CA SER A 10 -18.04 -35.43 -4.13
C SER A 10 -17.74 -35.28 -2.62
N ALA A 11 -18.10 -36.28 -1.82
CA ALA A 11 -17.81 -36.25 -0.38
C ALA A 11 -16.31 -36.11 -0.09
N ALA A 12 -15.45 -36.63 -0.98
CA ALA A 12 -14.00 -36.47 -0.90
C ALA A 12 -13.56 -35.02 -1.19
N GLU A 13 -14.09 -34.37 -2.22
CA GLU A 13 -13.81 -32.96 -2.52
C GLU A 13 -14.29 -32.04 -1.40
N ARG A 14 -15.47 -32.28 -0.81
CA ARG A 14 -15.95 -31.53 0.36
C ARG A 14 -15.06 -31.72 1.60
N VAL A 15 -14.53 -32.92 1.83
CA VAL A 15 -13.63 -33.20 2.96
C VAL A 15 -12.24 -32.62 2.73
N PHE A 16 -11.74 -32.60 1.49
CA PHE A 16 -10.50 -31.92 1.15
C PHE A 16 -10.62 -30.40 1.28
N ASP A 17 -11.70 -29.81 0.77
CA ASP A 17 -11.93 -28.36 0.79
C ASP A 17 -12.20 -27.84 2.23
N THR A 18 -12.90 -28.61 3.06
CA THR A 18 -13.07 -28.27 4.49
C THR A 18 -11.76 -28.37 5.28
N ARG A 19 -10.94 -29.42 5.06
CA ARG A 19 -9.63 -29.56 5.73
C ARG A 19 -8.61 -28.51 5.29
N THR A 20 -8.59 -28.10 4.03
CA THR A 20 -7.69 -27.05 3.53
C THR A 20 -8.11 -25.66 4.03
N VAL A 21 -9.42 -25.38 4.12
CA VAL A 21 -9.94 -24.13 4.68
C VAL A 21 -9.62 -24.03 6.18
N ASP A 22 -9.76 -25.12 6.94
CA ASP A 22 -9.45 -25.16 8.37
C ASP A 22 -7.94 -24.98 8.63
N THR A 23 -7.09 -25.65 7.86
CA THR A 23 -5.63 -25.49 7.99
C THR A 23 -5.15 -24.10 7.59
N LEU A 24 -5.65 -23.53 6.48
CA LEU A 24 -5.27 -22.18 6.04
C LEU A 24 -5.78 -21.09 7.00
N THR A 25 -6.91 -21.32 7.67
CA THR A 25 -7.43 -20.44 8.73
C THR A 25 -6.58 -20.56 10.00
N CYS A 26 -6.13 -21.76 10.35
CA CYS A 26 -5.20 -22.00 11.44
C CYS A 26 -3.86 -21.26 11.21
N TYR A 27 -3.27 -21.39 10.02
CA TYR A 27 -2.05 -20.65 9.66
C TYR A 27 -2.26 -19.15 9.75
N HIS A 28 -3.38 -18.62 9.24
CA HIS A 28 -3.65 -17.19 9.33
C HIS A 28 -3.75 -16.71 10.79
N ARG A 29 -4.39 -17.49 11.66
CA ARG A 29 -4.49 -17.19 13.09
C ARG A 29 -3.12 -17.18 13.77
N GLU A 30 -2.27 -18.17 13.49
CA GLU A 30 -0.90 -18.22 14.03
C GLU A 30 -0.07 -17.03 13.54
N MET A 31 -0.15 -16.67 12.26
CA MET A 31 0.55 -15.49 11.74
C MET A 31 0.13 -14.19 12.41
N VAL A 32 -1.17 -14.02 12.70
CA VAL A 32 -1.68 -12.84 13.43
C VAL A 32 -1.18 -12.83 14.88
N LYS A 33 -1.12 -13.98 15.55
CA LYS A 33 -0.54 -14.07 16.90
C LYS A 33 0.93 -13.67 16.90
N MET A 34 1.72 -14.22 15.97
CA MET A 34 3.14 -13.88 15.83
C MET A 34 3.35 -12.38 15.64
N LEU A 35 2.49 -11.73 14.85
CA LEU A 35 2.52 -10.28 14.67
C LEU A 35 2.25 -9.55 16.00
N MET A 36 1.15 -9.88 16.69
CA MET A 36 0.77 -9.23 17.95
C MET A 36 1.84 -9.42 19.05
N ASP A 37 2.43 -10.62 19.12
CA ASP A 37 3.52 -10.91 20.05
C ASP A 37 4.76 -10.06 19.73
N SER A 38 5.08 -9.87 18.45
CA SER A 38 6.22 -9.04 18.03
C SER A 38 6.05 -7.57 18.40
N GLU A 39 4.85 -6.99 18.28
CA GLU A 39 4.56 -5.60 18.69
C GLU A 39 4.72 -5.40 20.20
N SER A 40 4.26 -6.37 21.00
CA SER A 40 4.36 -6.30 22.47
C SER A 40 5.82 -6.22 22.95
N PHE A 41 6.75 -6.86 22.22
CA PHE A 41 8.18 -6.87 22.52
C PHE A 41 8.84 -5.50 22.30
N TYR A 42 8.37 -4.71 21.32
CA TYR A 42 8.90 -3.38 21.04
C TYR A 42 8.52 -2.33 22.10
N SER A 43 7.39 -2.50 22.78
CA SER A 43 6.90 -1.54 23.77
C SER A 43 7.62 -1.59 25.12
N SER A 44 8.53 -2.55 25.34
CA SER A 44 9.09 -2.87 26.66
C SER A 44 10.62 -2.68 26.82
N PRO A 45 11.15 -1.44 26.79
CA PRO A 45 12.41 -1.17 27.50
C PRO A 45 12.29 -0.22 28.70
N ASN A 46 11.26 0.65 28.79
CA ASN A 46 11.29 1.80 29.72
C ASN A 46 10.20 1.86 30.80
N ASN A 47 9.33 0.86 30.95
CA ASN A 47 8.27 0.88 31.96
C ASN A 47 8.69 0.31 33.33
N SER A 48 9.91 0.60 33.79
CA SER A 48 10.33 0.32 35.17
C SER A 48 10.13 1.54 36.06
N GLN A 49 8.89 1.91 36.37
CA GLN A 49 8.61 2.83 37.49
C GLN A 49 7.44 2.36 38.36
N ILE A 50 7.85 1.78 39.49
CA ILE A 50 7.36 1.93 40.88
C ILE A 50 5.86 2.29 41.03
N ASN A 51 5.06 1.37 41.60
CA ASN A 51 3.84 1.76 42.32
C ASN A 51 3.72 0.97 43.63
N THR A 52 3.41 1.69 44.71
CA THR A 52 3.09 1.19 46.04
C THR A 52 1.72 0.48 46.06
N ASN A 53 1.60 -0.58 46.87
CA ASN A 53 0.51 -1.57 46.83
C ASN A 53 -0.92 -1.00 46.97
N GLU A 54 -1.12 0.08 47.72
CA GLU A 54 -2.44 0.69 47.93
C GLU A 54 -2.95 1.47 46.70
N ARG A 55 -2.03 1.99 45.88
CA ARG A 55 -2.32 2.64 44.59
C ARG A 55 -2.58 1.62 43.49
N LEU A 56 -2.04 0.41 43.63
CA LEU A 56 -2.25 -0.72 42.72
C LEU A 56 -3.66 -1.27 42.84
N GLU A 57 -4.19 -1.52 44.03
CA GLU A 57 -5.53 -2.12 44.18
C GLU A 57 -6.65 -1.22 43.67
N ASN A 58 -6.56 0.09 43.91
CA ASN A 58 -7.52 1.06 43.38
C ASN A 58 -7.35 1.24 41.87
N LYS A 59 -6.11 1.25 41.33
CA LYS A 59 -5.88 1.16 39.87
C LYS A 59 -6.43 -0.15 39.29
N ILE A 60 -6.30 -1.27 39.98
CA ILE A 60 -6.78 -2.57 39.51
C ILE A 60 -8.31 -2.55 39.46
N LYS A 61 -9.00 -2.06 40.50
CA LYS A 61 -10.47 -1.95 40.51
C LYS A 61 -11.02 -0.95 39.48
N SER A 62 -10.42 0.25 39.37
CA SER A 62 -10.81 1.23 38.34
C SER A 62 -10.49 0.69 36.94
N ASN A 63 -9.32 0.10 36.74
CA ASN A 63 -8.97 -0.62 35.52
C ASN A 63 -9.94 -1.78 35.27
N THR A 64 -10.55 -2.43 36.27
CA THR A 64 -11.44 -3.57 36.01
C THR A 64 -12.78 -3.12 35.44
N ILE A 65 -13.33 -2.00 35.96
CA ILE A 65 -14.57 -1.40 35.45
C ILE A 65 -14.32 -0.76 34.08
N GLU A 66 -13.24 0.03 33.95
CA GLU A 66 -12.83 0.64 32.69
C GLU A 66 -12.48 -0.44 31.65
N ASN A 67 -11.73 -1.49 32.01
CA ASN A 67 -11.46 -2.62 31.11
C ASN A 67 -12.73 -3.36 30.72
N LYS A 68 -13.72 -3.50 31.61
CA LYS A 68 -14.98 -4.14 31.27
C LYS A 68 -15.79 -3.29 30.30
N ALA A 69 -15.85 -1.97 30.53
CA ALA A 69 -16.50 -1.03 29.62
C ALA A 69 -15.80 -1.00 28.26
N VAL A 70 -14.48 -0.88 28.23
CA VAL A 70 -13.65 -0.88 27.02
C VAL A 70 -13.79 -2.21 26.26
N LYS A 71 -13.73 -3.37 26.94
CA LYS A 71 -13.98 -4.68 26.33
C LYS A 71 -15.40 -4.80 25.77
N GLY A 72 -16.39 -4.25 26.46
CA GLY A 72 -17.77 -4.16 25.97
C GLY A 72 -17.85 -3.38 24.67
N SER A 73 -17.30 -2.15 24.64
CA SER A 73 -17.28 -1.31 23.44
C SER A 73 -16.52 -1.94 22.28
N TYR A 74 -15.37 -2.59 22.52
CA TYR A 74 -14.66 -3.34 21.46
C TYR A 74 -15.50 -4.51 20.92
N GLY A 75 -16.19 -5.23 21.81
CA GLY A 75 -17.11 -6.30 21.42
C GLY A 75 -18.23 -5.79 20.51
N ASP A 76 -18.82 -4.64 20.85
CA ASP A 76 -19.89 -4.02 20.07
C ASP A 76 -19.39 -3.58 18.68
N ILE A 77 -18.20 -2.96 18.62
CA ILE A 77 -17.56 -2.57 17.35
C ILE A 77 -17.30 -3.81 16.47
N LEU A 78 -16.74 -4.87 17.04
CA LEU A 78 -16.43 -6.09 16.30
C LEU A 78 -17.71 -6.77 15.80
N ASN A 79 -18.76 -6.79 16.62
CA ASN A 79 -20.06 -7.33 16.23
C ASN A 79 -20.66 -6.53 15.07
N ASN A 80 -20.57 -5.20 15.10
CA ASN A 80 -21.04 -4.35 14.02
C ASN A 80 -20.28 -4.62 12.70
N LEU A 81 -18.95 -4.69 12.77
CA LEU A 81 -18.10 -5.01 11.61
C LEU A 81 -18.42 -6.40 11.05
N ASN A 82 -18.61 -7.40 11.90
CA ASN A 82 -18.99 -8.75 11.49
C ASN A 82 -20.36 -8.76 10.79
N GLN A 83 -21.34 -8.02 11.32
CA GLN A 83 -22.65 -7.89 10.69
C GLN A 83 -22.56 -7.23 9.32
N GLN A 84 -21.76 -6.17 9.17
CA GLN A 84 -21.52 -5.53 7.87
C GLN A 84 -20.88 -6.49 6.87
N LEU A 85 -19.90 -7.30 7.30
CA LEU A 85 -19.27 -8.31 6.45
C LEU A 85 -20.25 -9.38 6.00
N MET A 86 -21.15 -9.83 6.88
CA MET A 86 -22.17 -10.83 6.53
C MET A 86 -23.20 -10.27 5.54
N ASN A 87 -23.57 -8.99 5.68
CA ASN A 87 -24.49 -8.32 4.76
C ASN A 87 -23.86 -8.05 3.38
N ASN A 88 -22.53 -7.86 3.33
CA ASN A 88 -21.80 -7.57 2.09
C ASN A 88 -21.26 -8.83 1.38
N LYS A 89 -21.65 -10.03 1.80
CA LYS A 89 -21.28 -11.26 1.09
C LYS A 89 -21.97 -11.26 -0.29
N PRO A 90 -21.21 -11.30 -1.39
CA PRO A 90 -21.80 -11.29 -2.72
C PRO A 90 -22.55 -12.61 -2.93
N GLU A 91 -23.76 -12.53 -3.45
CA GLU A 91 -24.55 -13.71 -3.85
C GLU A 91 -23.93 -14.44 -5.05
N ILE A 92 -23.06 -13.74 -5.79
CA ILE A 92 -22.32 -14.26 -6.95
C ILE A 92 -20.92 -14.69 -6.49
N GLU A 93 -20.44 -15.83 -6.99
CA GLU A 93 -19.08 -16.30 -6.74
C GLU A 93 -18.05 -15.17 -6.98
N PRO A 94 -17.03 -15.01 -6.11
CA PRO A 94 -16.07 -13.89 -6.16
C PRO A 94 -15.39 -13.71 -7.51
N TYR A 95 -15.25 -14.79 -8.30
CA TYR A 95 -14.63 -14.78 -9.60
C TYR A 95 -15.38 -13.92 -10.64
N PHE A 96 -16.70 -13.76 -10.50
CA PHE A 96 -17.53 -13.02 -11.45
C PHE A 96 -17.92 -11.62 -10.96
N SER A 97 -17.43 -11.19 -9.79
CA SER A 97 -17.69 -9.85 -9.27
C SER A 97 -16.58 -8.88 -9.69
N HIS A 98 -16.95 -7.79 -10.37
CA HIS A 98 -16.03 -6.68 -10.66
C HIS A 98 -15.56 -5.93 -9.40
N TYR A 99 -16.22 -6.12 -8.26
CA TYR A 99 -15.96 -5.37 -7.02
C TYR A 99 -15.36 -6.23 -5.90
N ASN A 100 -15.50 -7.55 -5.94
CA ASN A 100 -15.16 -8.41 -4.81
C ASN A 100 -14.11 -9.46 -5.17
N SER A 101 -12.87 -9.01 -5.38
CA SER A 101 -11.73 -9.91 -5.58
C SER A 101 -11.07 -10.25 -4.24
N PRO A 102 -10.83 -11.54 -3.95
CA PRO A 102 -10.15 -11.94 -2.73
C PRO A 102 -8.69 -11.44 -2.76
N VAL A 103 -8.32 -10.59 -1.79
CA VAL A 103 -6.93 -10.17 -1.58
C VAL A 103 -6.14 -11.27 -0.88
N MET A 104 -4.90 -11.51 -1.32
CA MET A 104 -3.99 -12.50 -0.74
C MET A 104 -3.82 -12.29 0.78
N ARG A 105 -4.01 -13.36 1.57
CA ARG A 105 -3.95 -13.29 3.05
C ARG A 105 -2.61 -12.76 3.57
N LEU A 106 -1.51 -13.10 2.90
CA LEU A 106 -0.18 -12.60 3.24
C LEU A 106 -0.05 -11.08 3.01
N ALA A 107 -0.68 -10.54 1.97
CA ALA A 107 -0.71 -9.10 1.73
C ALA A 107 -1.47 -8.36 2.84
N LYS A 108 -2.61 -8.91 3.29
CA LYS A 108 -3.35 -8.37 4.45
C LYS A 108 -2.49 -8.35 5.71
N LEU A 109 -1.78 -9.45 5.98
CA LEU A 109 -0.87 -9.52 7.13
C LEU A 109 0.28 -8.52 7.00
N GLY A 110 0.91 -8.41 5.83
CA GLY A 110 1.98 -7.43 5.58
C GLY A 110 1.50 -6.00 5.81
N TYR A 111 0.28 -5.67 5.36
CA TYR A 111 -0.33 -4.37 5.60
C TYR A 111 -0.55 -4.08 7.09
N LEU A 112 -1.15 -5.03 7.83
CA LEU A 112 -1.34 -4.90 9.28
C LEU A 112 0.01 -4.78 10.01
N SER A 113 1.02 -5.53 9.57
CA SER A 113 2.37 -5.48 10.13
C SER A 113 3.03 -4.13 9.89
N ALA A 114 2.82 -3.51 8.73
CA ALA A 114 3.32 -2.18 8.44
C ALA A 114 2.56 -1.09 9.23
N LEU A 115 1.25 -1.26 9.41
CA LEU A 115 0.40 -0.32 10.15
C LEU A 115 0.84 -0.19 11.62
N ALA A 116 1.33 -1.27 12.22
CA ALA A 116 1.94 -1.28 13.56
C ALA A 116 2.98 -0.18 13.77
N TYR A 117 3.80 0.07 12.74
CA TYR A 117 4.88 1.05 12.78
C TYR A 117 4.42 2.45 12.38
N ASN A 118 3.23 2.57 11.79
CA ASN A 118 2.62 3.83 11.33
C ASN A 118 3.63 4.76 10.61
N ALA A 119 4.45 4.18 9.74
CA ALA A 119 5.54 4.88 9.08
C ALA A 119 5.01 5.70 7.88
N ASP A 120 5.64 6.86 7.62
CA ASP A 120 5.32 7.73 6.50
C ASP A 120 6.38 7.64 5.40
N ASN A 121 6.04 7.03 4.27
CA ASN A 121 6.95 6.83 3.12
C ASN A 121 7.32 8.13 2.38
N VAL A 122 6.65 9.26 2.65
CA VAL A 122 7.02 10.57 2.07
C VAL A 122 8.40 10.98 2.57
N PHE A 123 8.68 10.81 3.87
CA PHE A 123 9.91 11.27 4.50
C PHE A 123 10.87 10.11 4.81
N ASN A 124 12.03 10.07 4.12
CA ASN A 124 13.01 8.98 4.26
C ASN A 124 13.45 8.70 5.70
N LYS A 125 13.52 9.74 6.55
CA LYS A 125 13.95 9.60 7.95
C LYS A 125 12.93 8.88 8.83
N HIS A 126 11.65 8.89 8.45
CA HIS A 126 10.55 8.30 9.23
C HIS A 126 10.21 6.86 8.80
N SER A 127 10.69 6.42 7.64
CA SER A 127 10.30 5.13 7.03
C SER A 127 11.42 4.46 6.21
N PRO A 128 12.68 4.39 6.71
CA PRO A 128 13.81 3.94 5.89
C PRO A 128 13.65 2.51 5.35
N ILE A 129 13.05 1.61 6.14
CA ILE A 129 12.83 0.20 5.75
C ILE A 129 11.71 0.11 4.72
N GLN A 130 10.57 0.76 4.97
CA GLN A 130 9.42 0.73 4.07
C GLN A 130 9.75 1.40 2.73
N LYS A 131 10.57 2.45 2.72
CA LYS A 131 11.03 3.08 1.48
C LYS A 131 11.94 2.18 0.65
N GLN A 132 12.84 1.43 1.29
CA GLN A 132 13.62 0.40 0.62
C GLN A 132 12.75 -0.74 0.06
N GLN A 133 11.68 -1.11 0.77
CA GLN A 133 10.73 -2.11 0.29
C GLN A 133 9.96 -1.60 -0.94
N GLU A 134 9.51 -0.35 -0.92
CA GLU A 134 8.85 0.27 -2.07
C GLU A 134 9.75 0.34 -3.31
N GLN A 135 11.04 0.68 -3.12
CA GLN A 135 12.03 0.63 -4.19
C GLN A 135 12.22 -0.77 -4.77
N LYS A 136 12.25 -1.82 -3.93
CA LYS A 136 12.33 -3.20 -4.41
C LYS A 136 11.10 -3.61 -5.21
N ILE A 137 9.90 -3.29 -4.70
CA ILE A 137 8.63 -3.59 -5.37
C ILE A 137 8.58 -2.91 -6.75
N THR A 138 8.93 -1.63 -6.82
CA THR A 138 8.89 -0.86 -8.07
C THR A 138 9.94 -1.36 -9.06
N HIS A 139 11.14 -1.71 -8.60
CA HIS A 139 12.17 -2.33 -9.42
C HIS A 139 11.71 -3.68 -10.01
N ASP A 140 11.04 -4.51 -9.22
CA ASP A 140 10.46 -5.78 -9.69
C ASP A 140 9.31 -5.55 -10.70
N LEU A 141 8.48 -4.53 -10.50
CA LEU A 141 7.43 -4.13 -11.45
C LEU A 141 8.02 -3.61 -12.77
N CYS A 142 9.10 -2.81 -12.72
CA CYS A 142 9.81 -2.36 -13.91
C CYS A 142 10.34 -3.56 -14.72
N LYS A 143 10.97 -4.55 -14.06
CA LYS A 143 11.41 -5.80 -14.70
C LYS A 143 10.24 -6.53 -15.34
N LEU A 144 9.13 -6.67 -14.62
CA LEU A 144 7.94 -7.39 -15.08
C LEU A 144 7.39 -6.82 -16.39
N ILE A 145 7.42 -5.49 -16.55
CA ILE A 145 6.92 -4.78 -17.73
C ILE A 145 7.98 -4.72 -18.86
N GLY A 146 9.22 -5.12 -18.58
CA GLY A 146 10.31 -5.17 -19.57
C GLY A 146 11.21 -3.93 -19.59
N PHE A 147 11.15 -3.07 -18.58
CA PHE A 147 12.08 -1.96 -18.43
C PHE A 147 13.40 -2.39 -17.77
N GLU A 148 14.49 -1.72 -18.16
CA GLU A 148 15.75 -1.80 -17.44
C GLU A 148 15.61 -1.12 -16.07
N PRO A 149 15.73 -1.85 -14.96
CA PRO A 149 15.37 -1.32 -13.65
C PRO A 149 16.28 -0.20 -13.15
N ASP A 150 17.54 -0.19 -13.59
CA ASP A 150 18.51 0.85 -13.24
C ASP A 150 18.29 2.13 -14.06
N LYS A 151 17.47 2.07 -15.11
CA LYS A 151 17.07 3.21 -15.96
C LYS A 151 15.60 3.57 -15.83
N ALA A 152 14.88 2.91 -14.94
CA ALA A 152 13.45 3.10 -14.73
C ALA A 152 13.17 3.51 -13.29
N PHE A 153 12.12 4.30 -13.13
CA PHE A 153 11.66 4.76 -11.83
C PHE A 153 10.16 4.50 -11.71
N GLY A 154 9.73 4.19 -10.49
CA GLY A 154 8.33 4.06 -10.14
C GLY A 154 8.13 4.24 -8.64
N HIS A 155 6.89 4.47 -8.23
CA HIS A 155 6.45 4.47 -6.84
C HIS A 155 5.03 3.93 -6.75
N ILE A 156 4.58 3.62 -5.54
CA ILE A 156 3.22 3.18 -5.28
C ILE A 156 2.33 4.42 -5.17
N THR A 157 1.14 4.36 -5.77
CA THR A 157 0.11 5.40 -5.66
C THR A 157 -1.11 4.86 -4.92
N THR A 158 -1.93 5.76 -4.39
CA THR A 158 -3.17 5.40 -3.69
C THR A 158 -4.16 4.63 -4.58
N SER A 159 -4.18 4.94 -5.87
CA SER A 159 -5.01 4.24 -6.85
C SER A 159 -4.52 4.45 -8.28
N HIS A 160 -4.98 3.59 -9.19
CA HIS A 160 -4.71 3.70 -10.63
C HIS A 160 -5.13 5.06 -11.21
N VAL A 161 -6.17 5.71 -10.67
CA VAL A 161 -6.62 7.03 -11.12
C VAL A 161 -5.54 8.09 -10.85
N PHE A 162 -4.94 8.07 -9.66
CA PHE A 162 -3.84 8.99 -9.33
C PHE A 162 -2.59 8.72 -10.16
N ALA A 163 -2.26 7.45 -10.42
CA ALA A 163 -1.17 7.11 -11.34
C ALA A 163 -1.39 7.72 -12.74
N CYS A 164 -2.61 7.61 -13.29
CA CYS A 164 -2.96 8.24 -14.56
C CYS A 164 -2.81 9.76 -14.53
N TYR A 165 -3.23 10.41 -13.43
CA TYR A 165 -3.05 11.86 -13.27
C TYR A 165 -1.59 12.27 -13.21
N GLU A 166 -0.74 11.53 -12.50
CA GLU A 166 0.70 11.79 -12.42
C GLU A 166 1.37 11.61 -13.79
N ILE A 167 0.98 10.59 -14.56
CA ILE A 167 1.45 10.40 -15.95
C ILE A 167 1.06 11.61 -16.81
N LEU A 168 -0.19 12.06 -16.75
CA LEU A 168 -0.63 13.24 -17.49
C LEU A 168 0.10 14.50 -17.05
N TRP A 169 0.34 14.66 -15.76
CA TRP A 169 1.10 15.78 -15.21
C TRP A 169 2.53 15.80 -15.74
N ALA A 170 3.22 14.65 -15.71
CA ALA A 170 4.57 14.50 -16.25
C ALA A 170 4.61 14.77 -17.76
N LEU A 171 3.73 14.16 -18.55
CA LEU A 171 3.68 14.35 -20.01
C LEU A 171 3.37 15.79 -20.40
N ARG A 172 2.43 16.44 -19.69
CA ARG A 172 2.10 17.85 -19.93
C ARG A 172 3.31 18.75 -19.67
N ASN A 173 4.03 18.52 -18.57
CA ASN A 173 5.23 19.32 -18.24
C ASN A 173 6.37 19.06 -19.23
N LEU A 174 6.60 17.80 -19.63
CA LEU A 174 7.59 17.45 -20.65
C LEU A 174 7.28 18.13 -21.99
N LYS A 175 6.00 18.15 -22.40
CA LYS A 175 5.57 18.77 -23.67
C LYS A 175 5.79 20.28 -23.70
N THR A 176 5.69 20.96 -22.56
CA THR A 176 5.85 22.42 -22.47
C THR A 176 7.28 22.86 -22.16
N LEU A 177 8.15 21.95 -21.70
CA LEU A 177 9.51 22.26 -21.29
C LEU A 177 10.39 22.88 -22.41
N PRO A 178 10.41 22.38 -23.66
CA PRO A 178 11.17 23.02 -24.75
C PRO A 178 10.81 24.48 -24.98
N MET A 179 9.53 24.82 -24.83
CA MET A 179 9.07 26.20 -24.96
C MET A 179 9.51 27.07 -23.79
N ALA A 180 9.53 26.54 -22.57
CA ALA A 180 10.07 27.24 -21.41
C ALA A 180 11.56 27.53 -21.58
N ILE A 181 12.32 26.54 -22.06
CA ILE A 181 13.76 26.65 -22.35
C ILE A 181 14.03 27.76 -23.37
N ALA A 182 13.28 27.78 -24.48
CA ALA A 182 13.40 28.79 -25.53
C ALA A 182 13.11 30.23 -25.03
N ARG A 183 12.24 30.38 -24.03
CA ARG A 183 11.86 31.69 -23.46
C ARG A 183 12.81 32.15 -22.36
N HIS A 184 13.49 31.24 -21.67
CA HIS A 184 14.32 31.58 -20.53
C HIS A 184 15.72 32.09 -20.96
N PRO A 185 16.19 33.26 -20.47
CA PRO A 185 17.43 33.89 -20.95
C PRO A 185 18.69 33.03 -20.85
N LYS A 186 18.83 32.22 -19.79
CA LYS A 186 20.04 31.41 -19.53
C LYS A 186 20.09 30.08 -20.28
N SER A 187 19.02 29.74 -21.01
CA SER A 187 18.86 28.42 -21.64
C SER A 187 18.42 28.47 -23.09
N ARG A 188 18.00 29.64 -23.60
CA ARG A 188 17.49 29.76 -24.97
C ARG A 188 18.52 29.34 -26.03
N ASP A 189 19.81 29.42 -25.72
CA ASP A 189 20.91 28.98 -26.57
C ASP A 189 20.86 27.49 -26.87
N LEU A 190 20.33 26.67 -25.95
CA LEU A 190 20.22 25.21 -26.08
C LEU A 190 19.26 24.78 -27.20
N VAL A 191 18.39 25.68 -27.65
CA VAL A 191 17.35 25.40 -28.65
C VAL A 191 17.22 26.51 -29.70
N ALA A 192 18.24 27.37 -29.82
CA ALA A 192 18.20 28.55 -30.68
C ALA A 192 18.08 28.24 -32.18
N ASP A 193 18.52 27.04 -32.59
CA ASP A 193 18.41 26.50 -33.94
C ASP A 193 17.00 26.01 -34.31
N LYS A 194 16.10 25.89 -33.33
CA LYS A 194 14.81 25.21 -33.49
C LYS A 194 13.65 26.19 -33.66
N LYS A 195 12.76 25.87 -34.60
CA LYS A 195 11.47 26.56 -34.78
C LYS A 195 10.43 26.03 -33.80
N ALA A 196 9.36 26.79 -33.59
CA ALA A 196 8.27 26.41 -32.67
C ALA A 196 7.70 25.00 -32.95
N PHE A 197 7.50 24.63 -34.21
CA PHE A 197 7.04 23.29 -34.57
C PHE A 197 8.00 22.18 -34.15
N GLU A 198 9.31 22.41 -34.28
CA GLU A 198 10.34 21.45 -33.88
C GLU A 198 10.40 21.33 -32.35
N LEU A 199 10.31 22.46 -31.63
CA LEU A 199 10.22 22.49 -30.16
C LEU A 199 9.04 21.66 -29.64
N PHE A 200 7.86 21.80 -30.26
CA PHE A 200 6.69 21.02 -29.86
C PHE A 200 6.82 19.53 -30.16
N ASN A 201 7.68 19.10 -31.09
CA ASN A 201 7.80 17.71 -31.52
C ASN A 201 9.16 17.08 -31.17
N MET A 202 9.89 17.68 -30.23
CA MET A 202 11.13 17.08 -29.70
C MET A 202 10.84 15.72 -29.07
N SER A 203 11.79 14.79 -29.23
CA SER A 203 11.71 13.48 -28.58
C SER A 203 11.88 13.63 -27.06
N ILE A 204 11.29 12.70 -26.29
CA ILE A 204 11.43 12.71 -24.82
C ILE A 204 12.92 12.61 -24.43
N THR A 205 13.69 11.80 -25.16
CA THR A 205 15.13 11.63 -24.92
C THR A 205 15.90 12.95 -25.08
N ASP A 206 15.62 13.72 -26.13
CA ASP A 206 16.26 15.03 -26.33
C ASP A 206 15.88 16.01 -25.23
N ILE A 207 14.61 16.01 -24.81
CA ILE A 207 14.11 16.87 -23.72
C ILE A 207 14.81 16.53 -22.40
N LEU A 208 14.98 15.25 -22.09
CA LEU A 208 15.68 14.80 -20.88
C LEU A 208 17.18 15.13 -20.94
N SER A 209 17.83 14.96 -22.09
CA SER A 209 19.24 15.35 -22.26
C SER A 209 19.45 16.86 -22.08
N ILE A 210 18.54 17.68 -22.59
CA ILE A 210 18.59 19.13 -22.35
C ILE A 210 18.33 19.44 -20.87
N SER A 211 17.48 18.65 -20.21
CA SER A 211 17.22 18.82 -18.78
C SER A 211 18.46 18.58 -17.93
N GLU A 212 19.30 17.60 -18.27
CA GLU A 212 20.60 17.39 -17.61
C GLU A 212 21.52 18.60 -17.79
N GLN A 213 21.60 19.17 -19.00
CA GLN A 213 22.40 20.38 -19.25
C GLN A 213 21.90 21.61 -18.47
N LEU A 214 20.59 21.69 -18.22
CA LEU A 214 20.01 22.77 -17.41
C LEU A 214 20.34 22.62 -15.93
N TYR A 215 20.37 21.38 -15.43
CA TYR A 215 20.83 21.06 -14.08
C TYR A 215 22.31 21.42 -13.89
N GLU A 216 23.17 21.07 -14.85
CA GLU A 216 24.60 21.44 -14.85
C GLU A 216 24.84 22.95 -14.85
N ARG A 217 23.84 23.74 -15.30
CA ARG A 217 23.88 25.21 -15.35
C ARG A 217 23.22 25.88 -14.13
N ASP A 218 22.79 25.12 -13.13
CA ASP A 218 22.03 25.61 -11.96
C ASP A 218 20.77 26.41 -12.35
N ILE A 219 20.09 26.02 -13.43
CA ILE A 219 18.84 26.66 -13.88
C ILE A 219 17.63 26.03 -13.18
N PHE A 220 17.77 24.79 -12.67
CA PHE A 220 16.86 24.13 -11.75
C PHE A 220 17.57 23.04 -10.95
#